data_AF-A0A7L5T8T4-F1
#
_entry.id   AF-A0A7L5T8T4-F1
#
_cell.length_a   1.000
_cell.length_b   1.000
_cell.length_c   1.000
_cell.angle_alpha   90.00
_cell.angle_beta   90.00
_cell.angle_gamma   90.00
#
_symmetry.space_group_name_H-M   'P 1'
#
loop_
_entity.id
_entity.type
_entity.pdbx_description
1 polymer ?
#
loop_
_entity_poly.entity_id
_entity_poly.type
_entity_poly.pdbx_seq_one_letter_code
_entity_poly.pdbx_strand_id
1 'polypeptide(L)'
;MLDQHPAWHAIRILPQPQARPGDLRHSLHHALGLPGQPPKDPGTSDDLIRHALHHPPRLLAIDEAHQLSASCLEYLRYLYDDPHTRIAMVLAASSHRLRTLRTTPMLASRVTCWHELHPSTPPRSPP
;
A
#
# COMPACT_ATOMS: atom_id res chain seq x y z
N MET A 1 2.54 -5.69 -16.33
CA MET A 1 3.64 -5.01 -15.62
C MET A 1 4.14 -5.81 -14.41
N LEU A 2 3.28 -6.56 -13.72
CA LEU A 2 3.68 -7.48 -12.62
C LEU A 2 4.44 -8.73 -13.10
N ASP A 3 4.15 -9.23 -14.30
CA ASP A 3 4.78 -10.47 -14.83
C ASP A 3 6.26 -10.31 -15.20
N GLN A 4 6.80 -9.09 -15.21
CA GLN A 4 8.19 -8.83 -15.59
C GLN A 4 9.16 -8.83 -14.39
N HIS A 5 8.64 -8.95 -13.16
CA HIS A 5 9.44 -9.04 -11.94
C HIS A 5 8.96 -10.20 -11.04
N PRO A 6 9.23 -11.47 -11.40
CA PRO A 6 8.83 -12.65 -10.63
C PRO A 6 9.41 -12.72 -9.20
N ALA A 7 10.37 -11.86 -8.87
CA ALA A 7 10.95 -11.75 -7.52
C ALA A 7 10.10 -10.94 -6.54
N TRP A 8 9.15 -10.14 -7.03
CA TRP A 8 8.39 -9.22 -6.20
C TRP A 8 7.15 -9.92 -5.65
N HIS A 9 7.17 -10.16 -4.34
CA HIS A 9 6.01 -10.73 -3.66
C HIS A 9 4.99 -9.62 -3.43
N ALA A 10 3.89 -9.67 -4.18
CA ALA A 10 2.82 -8.71 -4.05
C ALA A 10 1.96 -9.02 -2.82
N ILE A 11 1.85 -8.03 -1.94
CA ILE A 11 1.03 -8.05 -0.74
C ILE A 11 -0.10 -7.06 -0.97
N ARG A 12 -1.34 -7.57 -0.95
CA ARG A 12 -2.53 -6.77 -1.15
C ARG A 12 -3.15 -6.42 0.19
N ILE A 13 -3.43 -5.14 0.37
CA ILE A 13 -4.12 -4.62 1.56
C ILE A 13 -5.37 -3.92 1.08
N LEU A 14 -6.51 -4.34 1.62
CA LEU A 14 -7.77 -3.64 1.49
C LEU A 14 -8.04 -2.90 2.80
N PRO A 15 -7.88 -1.58 2.84
CA PRO A 15 -8.15 -0.78 4.03
C PRO A 15 -9.60 -0.92 4.45
N GLN A 16 -9.83 -1.01 5.75
CA GLN A 16 -11.15 -0.79 6.30
C GLN A 16 -11.48 0.72 6.24
N PRO A 17 -12.75 1.10 6.08
CA PRO A 17 -13.16 2.49 6.17
C PRO A 17 -12.70 3.11 7.49
N GLN A 18 -12.02 4.25 7.43
CA GLN A 18 -11.48 4.96 8.62
C GLN A 18 -10.42 4.17 9.40
N ALA A 19 -9.70 3.25 8.73
CA ALA A 19 -8.60 2.52 9.34
C ALA A 19 -7.64 3.47 10.06
N ARG A 20 -7.29 3.07 11.28
CA ARG A 20 -6.25 3.71 12.10
C ARG A 20 -4.91 3.02 11.82
N PRO A 21 -3.79 3.66 12.21
CA PRO A 21 -2.48 3.04 12.05
C PRO A 21 -2.34 1.67 12.73
N GLY A 22 -3.10 1.38 13.78
CA GLY A 22 -3.13 0.06 14.41
C GLY A 22 -3.75 -1.02 13.52
N ASP A 23 -4.84 -0.70 12.83
CA ASP A 23 -5.52 -1.64 11.90
C ASP A 23 -4.63 -1.95 10.70
N LEU A 24 -3.89 -0.94 10.23
CA LEU A 24 -2.93 -1.09 9.14
C LEU A 24 -1.73 -1.95 9.56
N ARG A 25 -1.20 -1.77 10.78
CA ARG A 25 -0.16 -2.66 11.35
C ARG A 25 -0.64 -4.09 11.43
N HIS A 26 -1.85 -4.31 11.93
CA HIS A 26 -2.44 -5.64 12.03
C HIS A 26 -2.58 -6.28 10.65
N SER A 27 -3.09 -5.52 9.67
CA SER A 27 -3.27 -5.98 8.29
C SER A 27 -1.92 -6.33 7.64
N LEU A 28 -0.89 -5.50 7.84
CA LEU A 28 0.47 -5.75 7.36
C LEU A 28 1.08 -6.99 8.00
N HIS A 29 0.95 -7.14 9.32
CA HIS A 29 1.47 -8.30 10.04
C HIS A 29 0.90 -9.61 9.49
N HIS A 30 -0.42 -9.64 9.30
CA HIS A 30 -1.10 -10.79 8.72
C HIS A 30 -0.70 -11.02 7.27
N ALA A 31 -0.69 -9.97 6.43
CA ALA A 31 -0.40 -10.09 5.02
C ALA A 31 1.07 -10.44 4.71
N LEU A 32 2.00 -10.11 5.62
CA LEU A 32 3.39 -10.53 5.59
C LEU A 32 3.61 -11.97 6.11
N GLY A 33 2.58 -12.60 6.68
CA GLY A 33 2.68 -13.94 7.26
C GLY A 33 3.59 -14.00 8.48
N LEU A 34 3.66 -12.91 9.25
CA LEU A 34 4.49 -12.84 10.45
C LEU A 34 3.96 -13.80 11.52
N PRO A 35 4.85 -14.51 12.25
CA PRO A 35 4.43 -15.50 13.24
C PRO A 35 3.79 -14.85 14.46
N GLY A 36 2.74 -15.49 14.98
CA GLY A 36 2.07 -15.06 16.21
C GLY A 36 1.06 -13.95 16.02
N GLN A 37 0.68 -13.31 17.13
CA GLN A 37 -0.22 -12.16 17.12
C GLN A 37 0.59 -10.87 17.03
N PRO A 38 0.08 -9.83 16.32
CA PRO A 38 0.76 -8.55 16.23
C PRO A 38 1.01 -7.97 17.63
N PRO A 39 2.23 -7.48 17.92
CA PRO A 39 2.53 -6.85 19.20
C PRO A 39 1.58 -5.70 19.51
N LYS A 40 1.19 -5.56 20.78
CA LYS A 40 0.39 -4.41 21.25
C LYS A 40 1.20 -3.12 21.25
N ASP A 41 2.51 -3.24 21.43
CA ASP A 41 3.44 -2.11 21.36
C ASP A 41 3.68 -1.72 19.88
N PRO A 42 3.35 -0.48 19.49
CA PRO A 42 3.51 -0.03 18.11
C PRO A 42 4.97 -0.10 17.61
N GLY A 43 5.95 0.23 18.45
CA GLY A 43 7.36 0.22 18.06
C GLY A 43 7.84 -1.18 17.71
N THR A 44 7.54 -2.15 18.56
CA THR A 44 7.86 -3.57 18.32
C THR A 44 7.16 -4.10 17.08
N SER A 45 5.89 -3.75 16.86
CA SER A 45 5.17 -4.14 15.64
C SER A 45 5.81 -3.53 14.39
N ASP A 46 6.26 -2.28 14.47
CA ASP A 46 6.91 -1.58 13.36
C ASP A 46 8.26 -2.20 13.03
N ASP A 47 9.04 -2.59 14.03
CA ASP A 47 10.31 -3.27 13.83
C ASP A 47 10.15 -4.61 13.12
N LEU A 48 9.15 -5.41 13.52
CA LEU A 48 8.86 -6.69 12.86
C LEU A 48 8.42 -6.51 11.40
N ILE A 49 7.52 -5.55 11.16
CA ILE A 49 7.05 -5.24 9.80
C ILE A 49 8.24 -4.78 8.95
N ARG A 50 9.03 -3.82 9.42
CA ARG A 50 10.20 -3.31 8.68
C ARG A 50 11.23 -4.40 8.40
N HIS A 51 11.49 -5.27 9.38
CA HIS A 51 12.38 -6.42 9.19
C HIS A 51 11.89 -7.34 8.06
N ALA A 52 10.60 -7.66 8.02
CA ALA A 52 10.03 -8.49 6.95
C ALA A 52 9.93 -7.79 5.58
N LEU A 53 9.99 -6.46 5.56
CA LEU A 53 10.06 -5.65 4.34
C LEU A 53 11.51 -5.40 3.86
N HIS A 54 12.53 -5.70 4.66
CA HIS A 54 13.94 -5.59 4.27
C HIS A 54 14.31 -6.64 3.20
N HIS A 55 13.83 -7.88 3.36
CA HIS A 55 14.09 -8.95 2.41
C HIS A 55 13.02 -10.06 2.46
N PRO A 56 12.58 -10.61 1.31
CA PRO A 56 12.87 -10.22 -0.08
C PRO A 56 12.12 -8.95 -0.51
N PRO A 57 12.40 -8.38 -1.71
CA PRO A 57 11.66 -7.23 -2.23
C PRO A 57 10.15 -7.49 -2.28
N ARG A 58 9.36 -6.52 -1.82
CA ARG A 58 7.89 -6.63 -1.74
C ARG A 58 7.22 -5.55 -2.58
N LEU A 59 6.06 -5.88 -3.15
CA LEU A 59 5.14 -4.88 -3.68
C LEU A 59 3.97 -4.74 -2.71
N LEU A 60 3.82 -3.57 -2.09
CA LEU A 60 2.64 -3.25 -1.30
C LEU A 60 1.58 -2.63 -2.21
N ALA A 61 0.54 -3.40 -2.53
CA ALA A 61 -0.61 -2.93 -3.28
C ALA A 61 -1.74 -2.60 -2.30
N ILE A 62 -2.05 -1.32 -2.15
CA ILE A 62 -3.15 -0.85 -1.31
C ILE A 62 -4.31 -0.50 -2.21
N ASP A 63 -5.35 -1.32 -2.11
CA ASP A 63 -6.60 -1.05 -2.80
C ASP A 63 -7.39 0.00 -2.05
N GLU A 64 -8.30 0.71 -2.71
CA GLU A 64 -9.19 1.67 -2.05
C GLU A 64 -8.46 2.68 -1.12
N ALA A 65 -7.24 3.10 -1.49
CA ALA A 65 -6.33 3.89 -0.65
C ALA A 65 -6.92 5.24 -0.19
N HIS A 66 -7.96 5.71 -0.87
CA HIS A 66 -8.73 6.89 -0.46
C HIS A 66 -9.55 6.69 0.84
N GLN A 67 -9.68 5.45 1.33
CA GLN A 67 -10.31 5.12 2.61
C GLN A 67 -9.34 5.29 3.80
N LEU A 68 -8.04 5.42 3.53
CA LEU A 68 -7.02 5.60 4.56
C LEU A 68 -7.12 6.99 5.20
N SER A 69 -6.93 7.03 6.51
CA SER A 69 -6.73 8.27 7.23
C SER A 69 -5.37 8.91 6.91
N ALA A 70 -5.22 10.21 7.17
CA ALA A 70 -3.94 10.90 7.00
C ALA A 70 -2.81 10.22 7.80
N SER A 71 -3.10 9.79 9.04
CA SER A 71 -2.13 9.07 9.89
C SER A 71 -1.72 7.71 9.30
N CYS A 72 -2.59 7.02 8.56
CA CYS A 72 -2.21 5.82 7.84
C CYS A 72 -1.30 6.12 6.67
N LEU A 73 -1.56 7.20 5.92
CA LEU A 73 -0.67 7.61 4.82
C LEU A 73 0.72 8.00 5.34
N GLU A 74 0.79 8.69 6.49
CA GLU A 74 2.06 9.00 7.18
C GLU A 74 2.82 7.74 7.58
N TYR A 75 2.11 6.73 8.09
CA TYR A 75 2.73 5.45 8.44
C TYR A 75 3.26 4.70 7.20
N LEU A 76 2.53 4.72 6.09
CA LEU A 76 3.00 4.14 4.83
C LEU A 76 4.23 4.87 4.29
N ARG A 77 4.27 6.20 4.40
CA ARG A 77 5.49 6.95 4.09
C ARG A 77 6.64 6.49 4.99
N TYR A 78 6.41 6.40 6.29
CA TYR A 78 7.45 5.99 7.24
C TYR A 78 8.09 4.65 6.84
N LEU A 79 7.28 3.69 6.39
CA LEU A 79 7.79 2.42 5.86
C LEU A 79 8.53 2.58 4.53
N TYR A 80 8.02 3.39 3.60
CA TYR A 80 8.63 3.60 2.28
C TYR A 80 9.94 4.39 2.31
N ASP A 81 10.05 5.37 3.19
CA ASP A 81 11.24 6.21 3.34
C ASP A 81 12.38 5.51 4.09
N ASP A 82 12.12 4.35 4.72
CA ASP A 82 13.14 3.59 5.41
C ASP A 82 14.13 2.97 4.40
N PRO A 83 15.41 3.38 4.41
CA PRO A 83 16.41 2.93 3.43
C PRO A 83 16.73 1.43 3.52
N HIS A 84 16.34 0.78 4.62
CA HIS A 84 16.51 -0.64 4.81
C HIS A 84 15.37 -1.45 4.18
N THR A 85 14.19 -0.85 3.96
CA THR A 85 13.10 -1.57 3.30
C THR A 85 13.32 -1.67 1.80
N ARG A 86 12.89 -2.79 1.20
CA ARG A 86 12.94 -3.01 -0.25
C ARG A 86 11.53 -3.14 -0.78
N ILE A 87 10.80 -2.04 -0.78
CA ILE A 87 9.41 -2.01 -1.19
C ILE A 87 9.19 -1.10 -2.40
N ALA A 88 8.24 -1.47 -3.25
CA ALA A 88 7.47 -0.45 -3.97
C ALA A 88 6.02 -0.49 -3.53
N MET A 89 5.34 0.62 -3.75
CA MET A 89 3.97 0.82 -3.31
C MET A 89 3.09 1.19 -4.50
N VAL A 90 1.94 0.55 -4.60
CA VAL A 90 0.88 0.88 -5.55
C VAL A 90 -0.35 1.27 -4.73
N LEU A 91 -0.80 2.50 -4.90
CA LEU A 91 -2.02 3.01 -4.27
C LEU A 91 -3.11 3.09 -5.33
N ALA A 92 -4.10 2.20 -5.25
CA ALA A 92 -5.28 2.23 -6.09
C ALA A 92 -6.40 3.00 -5.38
N ALA A 93 -7.11 3.86 -6.10
CA ALA A 93 -8.23 4.61 -5.55
C ALA A 93 -9.25 4.92 -6.63
N SER A 94 -10.52 5.03 -6.23
CA SER A 94 -11.58 5.49 -7.12
C SER A 94 -11.34 6.94 -7.59
N SER A 95 -11.66 7.18 -8.86
CA SER A 95 -11.39 8.42 -9.61
C SER A 95 -11.91 9.68 -8.92
N HIS A 96 -13.07 9.61 -8.25
CA HIS A 96 -13.67 10.75 -7.56
C HIS A 96 -12.88 11.25 -6.33
N ARG A 97 -11.99 10.41 -5.74
CA ARG A 97 -11.19 10.77 -4.54
C ARG A 97 -9.67 10.71 -4.74
N LEU A 98 -9.22 10.45 -5.97
CA LEU A 98 -7.81 10.56 -6.37
C LEU A 98 -7.24 11.96 -6.13
N ARG A 99 -8.08 13.01 -6.21
CA ARG A 99 -7.67 14.41 -5.95
C ARG A 99 -7.08 14.58 -4.55
N THR A 100 -7.67 13.96 -3.52
CA THR A 100 -7.21 14.07 -2.13
C THR A 100 -5.82 13.45 -1.93
N LEU A 101 -5.56 12.30 -2.59
CA LEU A 101 -4.24 11.67 -2.59
C LEU A 101 -3.22 12.52 -3.35
N ARG A 102 -3.60 13.09 -4.51
CA ARG A 102 -2.74 13.99 -5.31
C ARG A 102 -2.38 15.28 -4.59
N THR A 103 -3.27 15.83 -3.78
CA THR A 103 -3.03 17.06 -3.02
C THR A 103 -2.28 16.81 -1.72
N THR A 104 -2.03 15.56 -1.33
CA THR A 104 -1.24 15.24 -0.15
C THR A 104 0.25 15.45 -0.51
N PRO A 105 0.89 16.56 -0.07
CA PRO A 105 2.21 16.96 -0.57
C PRO A 105 3.28 15.89 -0.31
N MET A 106 3.09 15.17 0.79
CA MET A 106 3.92 14.07 1.24
C MET A 106 3.96 12.90 0.24
N LEU A 107 2.82 12.54 -0.36
CA LEU A 107 2.75 11.47 -1.37
C LEU A 107 3.18 11.99 -2.75
N ALA A 108 2.75 13.21 -3.10
CA ALA A 108 3.03 13.78 -4.42
C ALA A 108 4.53 13.85 -4.77
N SER A 109 5.40 14.06 -3.77
CA SER A 109 6.86 14.09 -3.96
C SER A 109 7.52 12.71 -4.15
N ARG A 110 6.83 11.63 -3.81
CA ARG A 110 7.34 10.25 -3.80
C ARG A 110 6.68 9.34 -4.84
N VAL A 111 5.59 9.81 -5.46
CA VAL A 111 4.88 9.06 -6.50
C VAL A 111 5.63 9.19 -7.82
N THR A 112 6.20 8.08 -8.29
CA THR A 112 6.91 8.00 -9.57
C THR A 112 5.99 8.10 -10.76
N CYS A 113 4.76 7.58 -10.66
CA CYS A 113 3.79 7.61 -11.75
C CYS A 113 2.35 7.67 -11.24
N TRP A 114 1.50 8.38 -11.97
CA TRP A 114 0.05 8.36 -11.79
C TRP A 114 -0.56 7.73 -13.04
N HIS A 115 -1.40 6.71 -12.85
CA HIS A 115 -2.13 6.06 -13.94
C HIS A 115 -3.62 6.12 -13.66
N GLU A 116 -4.36 6.75 -14.57
CA GLU A 116 -5.81 6.76 -14.57
C GLU A 116 -6.28 5.61 -15.46
N LEU A 117 -6.97 4.64 -14.85
CA LEU A 117 -7.59 3.54 -15.57
C LEU A 117 -8.98 3.97 -16.00
N HIS A 118 -9.23 4.02 -17.30
CA HIS A 118 -10.55 4.26 -17.85
C HIS A 118 -11.30 2.94 -18.03
N PRO A 119 -12.64 2.93 -17.90
CA PRO A 119 -13.43 1.78 -18.28
C PRO A 119 -13.05 1.35 -19.69
N SER A 120 -12.82 0.05 -19.90
CA SER A 120 -12.70 -0.45 -21.26
C SER A 120 -14.02 -0.21 -21.96
N THR A 121 -13.97 0.40 -23.14
CA THR A 121 -15.14 0.39 -24.02
C THR A 121 -15.49 -1.07 -24.26
N PRO A 122 -16.72 -1.53 -23.97
CA PRO A 122 -17.07 -2.92 -24.20
C PRO A 122 -16.78 -3.25 -25.67
N PRO A 123 -16.28 -4.45 -25.99
CA PRO A 123 -16.08 -4.85 -27.37
C PRO A 123 -17.42 -4.67 -28.08
N ARG A 124 -17.41 -3.84 -29.12
CA ARG A 124 -18.61 -3.52 -29.90
C ARG A 124 -19.18 -4.86 -30.39
N SER A 125 -20.34 -5.24 -29.87
CA SER A 125 -21.03 -6.45 -30.29
C SER A 125 -21.22 -6.37 -31.81
N PRO A 126 -20.78 -7.37 -32.60
CA PRO A 126 -21.14 -7.40 -34.01
C PRO A 126 -22.67 -7.50 -34.13
N PRO A 127 -23.25 -6.95 -35.22
CA PRO A 127 -24.69 -6.87 -35.43
C PRO A 127 -25.38 -8.24 -35.50
#